data_AF-A0A3D6EX28-F1
#
_entry.id   AF-A0A3D6EX28-F1
#
_cell.length_a   1.000
_cell.length_b   1.000
_cell.length_c   1.000
_cell.angle_alpha   90.00
_cell.angle_beta   90.00
_cell.angle_gamma   90.00
#
_symmetry.space_group_name_H-M   'P 1'
#
loop_
_entity.id
_entity.type
_entity.pdbx_description
1 polymer ?
#
loop_
_entity_poly.entity_id
_entity_poly.type
_entity_poly.pdbx_seq_one_letter_code
_entity_poly.pdbx_strand_id
1 'polypeptide(L)'
;QIEEGYFRLGDLFYFQLSEKDNASQSYIKLLNRFPQSEYVPEVLYKLYLIAKDTDPAKAEVYANELKNNHPRSTFTRILINPDYMRETSVAAEKQKLIYKEAYTLFQANNLRPAQEKLKQALQEGETTFTPQLELLKVLIVGKTEDVTRYQFELGEYIKKYPDGELKPYAEQLLAASKTLLTKLERAKGIQFIKSMEGPHNFVVVYNTSDKITNPVSSAIEKFNAVQFKDLKLSTTNIILNEEKTITIVSEIPSQAAALSYFDKFLAQIAPGKPFSNYKFYSFVITKDNFQIFYRTKALDEYLAFFDRNYQKQNQ
;
A
#
# COMPACT_ATOMS: atom_id res chain seq x y z
N GLN A 1 -26.76 -37.66 -29.78
CA GLN A 1 -27.81 -36.82 -30.42
C GLN A 1 -28.82 -36.28 -29.40
N ILE A 2 -29.50 -37.10 -28.58
CA ILE A 2 -30.49 -36.58 -27.60
C ILE A 2 -29.82 -35.89 -26.40
N GLU A 3 -28.70 -36.41 -25.89
CA GLU A 3 -27.95 -35.77 -24.79
C GLU A 3 -27.40 -34.38 -25.18
N GLU A 4 -26.79 -34.29 -26.36
CA GLU A 4 -26.29 -33.05 -26.95
C GLU A 4 -27.43 -32.04 -27.18
N GLY A 5 -28.63 -32.53 -27.52
CA GLY A 5 -29.83 -31.71 -27.63
C GLY A 5 -30.21 -31.02 -26.32
N TYR A 6 -30.21 -31.74 -25.19
CA TYR A 6 -30.46 -31.12 -23.88
C TYR A 6 -29.35 -30.15 -23.47
N PHE A 7 -28.09 -30.47 -23.79
CA PHE A 7 -26.96 -29.59 -23.52
C PHE A 7 -27.08 -28.27 -24.28
N ARG A 8 -27.24 -28.33 -25.61
CA ARG A 8 -27.39 -27.15 -26.49
C ARG A 8 -28.63 -26.33 -26.15
N LEU A 9 -29.72 -26.99 -25.77
CA LEU A 9 -30.94 -26.31 -25.34
C LEU A 9 -30.73 -25.55 -24.02
N GLY A 10 -30.03 -26.16 -23.06
CA GLY A 10 -29.65 -25.49 -21.82
C GLY A 10 -28.76 -24.26 -22.09
N ASP A 11 -27.78 -24.39 -22.98
CA ASP A 11 -26.89 -23.29 -23.38
C ASP A 11 -27.63 -22.16 -24.09
N LEU A 12 -28.56 -22.51 -24.98
CA LEU A 12 -29.42 -21.54 -25.64
C LEU A 12 -30.22 -20.72 -24.62
N PHE A 13 -30.89 -21.39 -23.69
CA PHE A 13 -31.63 -20.72 -22.62
C PHE A 13 -30.73 -19.85 -21.75
N TYR A 14 -29.55 -20.36 -21.37
CA TYR A 14 -28.66 -19.67 -20.44
C TYR A 14 -27.97 -18.45 -21.07
N PHE A 15 -27.38 -18.60 -22.27
CA PHE A 15 -26.55 -17.57 -22.88
C PHE A 15 -27.30 -16.63 -23.82
N GLN A 16 -28.29 -17.13 -24.56
CA GLN A 16 -28.99 -16.32 -25.57
C GLN A 16 -30.28 -15.71 -25.03
N LEU A 17 -31.00 -16.44 -24.17
CA LEU A 17 -32.32 -16.01 -23.68
C LEU A 17 -32.29 -15.53 -22.22
N SER A 18 -31.17 -15.74 -21.50
CA SER A 18 -31.02 -15.41 -20.07
C SER A 18 -32.08 -16.09 -19.16
N GLU A 19 -32.67 -17.20 -19.60
CA GLU A 19 -33.71 -17.94 -18.90
C GLU A 19 -33.09 -19.03 -18.00
N LYS A 20 -32.60 -18.61 -16.82
CA LYS A 20 -31.87 -19.48 -15.88
C LYS A 20 -32.66 -20.73 -15.42
N ASP A 21 -33.98 -20.61 -15.25
CA ASP A 21 -34.82 -21.73 -14.82
C ASP A 21 -34.99 -22.78 -15.93
N ASN A 22 -35.25 -22.34 -17.16
CA ASN A 22 -35.39 -23.22 -18.33
C ASN A 22 -34.05 -23.87 -18.71
N ALA A 23 -32.94 -23.14 -18.54
CA ALA A 23 -31.60 -23.69 -18.63
C ALA A 23 -31.39 -24.79 -17.59
N SER A 24 -31.69 -24.52 -16.32
CA SER A 24 -31.54 -25.48 -15.22
C SER A 24 -32.36 -26.76 -15.44
N GLN A 25 -33.62 -26.63 -15.88
CA GLN A 25 -34.45 -27.80 -16.19
C GLN A 25 -33.86 -28.64 -17.33
N SER A 26 -33.30 -28.01 -18.36
CA SER A 26 -32.70 -28.70 -19.50
C SER A 26 -31.43 -29.44 -19.07
N TYR A 27 -30.59 -28.80 -18.26
CA TYR A 27 -29.41 -29.39 -17.64
C TYR A 27 -29.73 -30.56 -16.70
N ILE A 28 -30.73 -30.43 -15.83
CA ILE A 28 -31.15 -31.51 -14.92
C ILE A 28 -31.68 -32.70 -15.71
N LYS A 29 -32.44 -32.48 -16.80
CA LYS A 29 -32.88 -33.56 -17.69
C LYS A 29 -31.70 -34.30 -18.32
N LEU A 30 -30.63 -33.58 -18.69
CA LEU A 30 -29.39 -34.19 -19.18
C LEU A 30 -28.77 -35.07 -18.08
N LEU A 31 -28.54 -34.52 -16.88
CA LEU A 31 -27.90 -35.26 -15.78
C LEU A 31 -28.67 -36.52 -15.39
N ASN A 32 -30.01 -36.44 -15.33
CA ASN A 32 -30.86 -37.58 -14.94
C ASN A 32 -30.90 -38.67 -16.01
N ARG A 33 -30.93 -38.30 -17.29
CA ARG A 33 -31.11 -39.25 -18.40
C ARG A 33 -29.78 -39.80 -18.91
N PHE A 34 -28.70 -39.05 -18.75
CA PHE A 34 -27.37 -39.36 -19.26
C PHE A 34 -26.28 -39.07 -18.21
N PRO A 35 -26.26 -39.79 -17.08
CA PRO A 35 -25.33 -39.54 -15.98
C PRO A 35 -23.85 -39.84 -16.31
N GLN A 36 -23.58 -40.50 -17.44
CA GLN A 36 -22.23 -40.80 -17.93
C GLN A 36 -21.83 -39.93 -19.13
N SER A 37 -22.60 -38.88 -19.43
CA SER A 37 -22.32 -37.99 -20.55
C SER A 37 -21.02 -37.20 -20.32
N GLU A 38 -20.27 -36.94 -21.40
CA GLU A 38 -19.06 -36.11 -21.34
C GLU A 38 -19.35 -34.67 -20.89
N TYR A 39 -20.60 -34.21 -21.07
CA TYR A 39 -21.05 -32.87 -20.67
C TYR A 39 -21.33 -32.74 -19.18
N VAL A 40 -21.38 -33.83 -18.41
CA VAL A 40 -21.77 -33.81 -16.99
C VAL A 40 -20.96 -32.79 -16.17
N PRO A 41 -19.61 -32.73 -16.25
CA PRO A 41 -18.84 -31.77 -15.47
C PRO A 41 -19.15 -30.31 -15.85
N GLU A 42 -19.34 -30.02 -17.14
CA GLU A 42 -19.69 -28.67 -17.60
C GLU A 42 -21.09 -28.25 -17.12
N VAL A 43 -22.05 -29.17 -17.24
CA VAL A 43 -23.44 -28.97 -16.85
C VAL A 43 -23.57 -28.76 -15.34
N LEU A 44 -22.88 -29.57 -14.54
CA LEU A 44 -22.83 -29.38 -13.07
C LEU A 44 -22.25 -28.01 -12.70
N TYR A 45 -21.24 -27.54 -13.43
CA TYR A 45 -20.65 -26.22 -13.17
C TYR A 45 -21.60 -25.09 -13.55
N LYS A 46 -22.28 -25.19 -14.70
CA LYS A 46 -23.31 -24.22 -15.10
C LYS A 46 -24.49 -24.18 -14.12
N LEU A 47 -24.94 -25.34 -13.63
CA LEU A 47 -25.95 -25.45 -12.58
C LEU A 47 -25.48 -24.84 -11.26
N TYR A 48 -24.21 -25.06 -10.87
CA TYR A 48 -23.59 -24.37 -9.73
C TYR A 48 -23.66 -22.85 -9.90
N LEU A 49 -23.27 -22.31 -11.06
CA LEU A 49 -23.31 -20.86 -11.33
C LEU A 49 -24.73 -20.30 -11.28
N ILE A 50 -25.72 -21.03 -11.81
CA ILE A 50 -27.13 -20.62 -11.76
C ILE A 50 -27.66 -20.63 -10.31
N ALA A 51 -27.35 -21.68 -9.56
CA ALA A 51 -27.84 -21.86 -8.19
C ALA A 51 -27.14 -20.95 -7.18
N LYS A 52 -25.89 -20.52 -7.43
CA LYS A 52 -25.10 -19.70 -6.50
C LYS A 52 -25.82 -18.42 -6.04
N ASP A 53 -26.60 -17.82 -6.95
CA ASP A 53 -27.32 -16.57 -6.68
C ASP A 53 -28.72 -16.79 -6.08
N THR A 54 -29.27 -18.00 -6.18
CA THR A 54 -30.71 -18.28 -5.94
C THR A 54 -30.95 -19.32 -4.84
N ASP A 55 -30.11 -20.34 -4.75
CA ASP A 55 -30.20 -21.47 -3.83
C ASP A 55 -28.79 -21.99 -3.48
N PRO A 56 -28.13 -21.38 -2.49
CA PRO A 56 -26.76 -21.74 -2.10
C PRO A 56 -26.60 -23.21 -1.68
N ALA A 57 -27.65 -23.81 -1.10
CA ALA A 57 -27.64 -25.21 -0.70
C ALA A 57 -27.56 -26.13 -1.93
N LYS A 58 -28.35 -25.86 -2.97
CA LYS A 58 -28.23 -26.60 -4.24
C LYS A 58 -26.91 -26.33 -4.95
N ALA A 59 -26.40 -25.10 -4.91
CA ALA A 59 -25.09 -24.79 -5.47
C ALA A 59 -24.01 -25.67 -4.84
N GLU A 60 -24.03 -25.83 -3.52
CA GLU A 60 -23.08 -26.70 -2.80
C GLU A 60 -23.22 -28.18 -3.19
N VAL A 61 -24.43 -28.67 -3.44
CA VAL A 61 -24.65 -30.04 -3.96
C VAL A 61 -23.94 -30.24 -5.29
N TYR A 62 -24.12 -29.35 -6.27
CA TYR A 62 -23.46 -29.46 -7.58
C TYR A 62 -21.94 -29.31 -7.48
N ALA A 63 -21.46 -28.42 -6.60
CA ALA A 63 -20.05 -28.22 -6.34
C ALA A 63 -19.40 -29.48 -5.74
N ASN A 64 -20.06 -30.15 -4.80
CA ASN A 64 -19.57 -31.37 -4.18
C ASN A 64 -19.60 -32.56 -5.16
N GLU A 65 -20.64 -32.65 -5.99
CA GLU A 65 -20.72 -33.64 -7.07
C GLU A 65 -19.52 -33.52 -8.02
N LEU A 66 -19.18 -32.29 -8.44
CA LEU A 66 -17.99 -32.01 -9.25
C LEU A 66 -16.68 -32.41 -8.57
N LYS A 67 -16.52 -32.11 -7.29
CA LYS A 67 -15.31 -32.40 -6.52
C LYS A 67 -15.11 -33.90 -6.32
N ASN A 68 -16.18 -34.61 -5.99
CA ASN A 68 -16.14 -36.02 -5.63
C ASN A 68 -16.08 -36.93 -6.88
N ASN A 69 -16.92 -36.65 -7.87
CA ASN A 69 -17.11 -37.56 -9.00
C ASN A 69 -16.33 -37.13 -10.26
N HIS A 70 -15.93 -35.87 -10.34
CA HIS A 70 -15.15 -35.34 -11.48
C HIS A 70 -13.88 -34.58 -11.08
N PRO A 71 -13.03 -35.09 -10.15
CA PRO A 71 -11.90 -34.35 -9.58
C PRO A 71 -10.84 -33.90 -10.60
N ARG A 72 -10.77 -34.56 -11.76
CA ARG A 72 -9.81 -34.25 -12.83
C ARG A 72 -10.36 -33.29 -13.90
N SER A 73 -11.65 -32.95 -13.87
CA SER A 73 -12.26 -32.10 -14.89
C SER A 73 -11.76 -30.65 -14.79
N THR A 74 -11.69 -29.96 -15.92
CA THR A 74 -11.34 -28.52 -15.98
C THR A 74 -12.30 -27.70 -15.11
N PHE A 75 -13.58 -28.04 -15.10
CA PHE A 75 -14.61 -27.34 -14.32
C PHE A 75 -14.45 -27.52 -12.81
N THR A 76 -14.03 -28.69 -12.33
CA THR A 76 -13.69 -28.89 -10.91
C THR A 76 -12.47 -28.07 -10.51
N ARG A 77 -11.49 -27.93 -11.41
CA ARG A 77 -10.31 -27.08 -11.16
C ARG A 77 -10.68 -25.59 -11.13
N ILE A 78 -11.55 -25.13 -12.04
CA ILE A 78 -12.11 -23.76 -12.03
C ILE A 78 -12.92 -23.50 -10.75
N LEU A 79 -13.69 -24.48 -10.30
CA LEU A 79 -14.49 -24.36 -9.09
C LEU A 79 -13.63 -24.18 -7.82
N ILE A 80 -12.47 -24.85 -7.75
CA ILE A 80 -11.53 -24.76 -6.63
C ILE A 80 -10.68 -23.48 -6.74
N ASN A 81 -10.19 -23.18 -7.95
CA ASN A 81 -9.43 -21.98 -8.26
C ASN A 81 -10.08 -21.25 -9.46
N PRO A 82 -10.88 -20.21 -9.22
CA PRO A 82 -11.55 -19.43 -10.28
C PRO A 82 -10.60 -18.86 -11.34
N ASP A 83 -9.30 -18.73 -11.01
CA ASP A 83 -8.26 -18.23 -11.89
C ASP A 83 -7.51 -19.33 -12.68
N TYR A 84 -7.87 -20.60 -12.49
CA TYR A 84 -7.24 -21.76 -13.12
C TYR A 84 -7.11 -21.64 -14.64
N MET A 85 -8.15 -21.17 -15.33
CA MET A 85 -8.12 -21.01 -16.80
C MET A 85 -7.13 -19.94 -17.27
N ARG A 86 -6.87 -18.92 -16.45
CA ARG A 86 -5.85 -17.90 -16.72
C ARG A 86 -4.46 -18.43 -16.39
N GLU A 87 -4.31 -19.17 -15.29
CA GLU A 87 -3.04 -19.80 -14.86
C GLU A 87 -2.49 -20.84 -15.83
N THR A 88 -3.37 -21.60 -16.49
CA THR A 88 -2.99 -22.61 -17.50
C THR A 88 -3.12 -22.10 -18.93
N SER A 89 -3.30 -20.80 -19.13
CA SER A 89 -3.34 -20.23 -20.48
C SER A 89 -1.98 -20.34 -21.17
N VAL A 90 -1.98 -20.49 -22.49
CA VAL A 90 -0.73 -20.52 -23.30
C VAL A 90 0.11 -19.27 -23.05
N ALA A 91 -0.54 -18.11 -22.87
CA ALA A 91 0.12 -16.85 -22.52
C ALA A 91 0.81 -16.93 -21.15
N ALA A 92 0.14 -17.45 -20.12
CA ALA A 92 0.72 -17.59 -18.77
C ALA A 92 1.91 -18.57 -18.76
N GLU A 93 1.83 -19.69 -19.48
CA GLU A 93 2.96 -20.62 -19.60
C GLU A 93 4.15 -20.00 -20.34
N LYS A 94 3.90 -19.23 -21.39
CA LYS A 94 4.95 -18.49 -22.11
C LYS A 94 5.58 -17.41 -21.21
N GLN A 95 4.78 -16.70 -20.43
CA GLN A 95 5.28 -15.74 -19.43
C GLN A 95 6.17 -16.41 -18.38
N LYS A 96 5.79 -17.59 -17.87
CA LYS A 96 6.62 -18.36 -16.91
C LYS A 96 7.97 -18.75 -17.52
N LEU A 97 8.01 -19.19 -18.77
CA LEU A 97 9.26 -19.51 -19.47
C LEU A 97 10.18 -18.28 -19.59
N ILE A 98 9.65 -17.16 -20.09
CA ILE A 98 10.43 -15.93 -20.27
C ILE A 98 10.88 -15.37 -18.91
N TYR A 99 10.02 -15.45 -17.89
CA TYR A 99 10.36 -15.04 -16.53
C TYR A 99 11.54 -15.82 -15.96
N LYS A 100 11.61 -17.14 -16.19
CA LYS A 100 12.75 -17.96 -15.74
C LYS A 100 14.07 -17.43 -16.30
N GLU A 101 14.09 -17.05 -17.59
CA GLU A 101 15.26 -16.43 -18.21
C GLU A 101 15.55 -15.04 -17.62
N ALA A 102 14.53 -14.19 -17.50
CA ALA A 102 14.65 -12.85 -16.92
C ALA A 102 15.21 -12.90 -15.49
N TYR A 103 14.73 -13.84 -14.68
CA TYR A 103 15.15 -14.03 -13.30
C TYR A 103 16.59 -14.53 -13.21
N THR A 104 16.99 -15.44 -14.10
CA THR A 104 18.39 -15.89 -14.20
C THR A 104 19.32 -14.71 -14.52
N LEU A 105 18.93 -13.85 -15.46
CA LEU A 105 19.67 -12.63 -15.80
C LEU A 105 19.72 -11.64 -14.63
N PHE A 106 18.61 -11.46 -13.91
CA PHE A 106 18.55 -10.63 -12.71
C PHE A 106 19.50 -11.14 -11.61
N GLN A 107 19.52 -12.45 -11.35
CA GLN A 107 20.42 -13.07 -10.38
C GLN A 107 21.90 -12.90 -10.75
N ALA A 108 22.22 -12.96 -12.05
CA ALA A 108 23.54 -12.67 -12.58
C ALA A 108 23.87 -11.16 -12.62
N ASN A 109 23.00 -10.30 -12.10
CA ASN A 109 23.11 -8.82 -12.13
C ASN A 109 23.16 -8.23 -13.55
N ASN A 110 22.68 -8.97 -14.56
CA ASN A 110 22.51 -8.54 -15.94
C ASN A 110 21.15 -7.86 -16.12
N LEU A 111 21.02 -6.64 -15.56
CA LEU A 111 19.73 -5.98 -15.34
C LEU A 111 19.03 -5.51 -16.63
N ARG A 112 19.77 -4.92 -17.59
CA ARG A 112 19.20 -4.48 -18.86
C ARG A 112 18.62 -5.65 -19.67
N PRO A 113 19.35 -6.77 -19.90
CA PRO A 113 18.75 -7.96 -20.53
C PRO A 113 17.53 -8.52 -19.78
N ALA A 114 17.55 -8.50 -18.44
CA ALA A 114 16.40 -8.94 -17.64
C ALA A 114 15.17 -8.06 -17.88
N GLN A 115 15.33 -6.73 -17.98
CA GLN A 115 14.24 -5.80 -18.30
C GLN A 115 13.65 -6.05 -19.69
N GLU A 116 14.48 -6.31 -20.70
CA GLU A 116 13.99 -6.61 -22.05
C GLU A 116 13.18 -7.92 -22.07
N LYS A 117 13.62 -8.96 -21.34
CA LYS A 117 12.85 -10.20 -21.19
C LYS A 117 11.51 -9.97 -20.48
N LEU A 118 11.49 -9.15 -19.44
CA LEU A 118 10.23 -8.79 -18.78
C LEU A 118 9.27 -8.02 -19.70
N LYS A 119 9.79 -7.09 -20.49
CA LYS A 119 8.99 -6.37 -21.50
C LYS A 119 8.38 -7.34 -22.51
N GLN A 120 9.16 -8.33 -22.96
CA GLN A 120 8.68 -9.39 -23.84
C GLN A 120 7.58 -10.22 -23.16
N ALA A 121 7.76 -10.63 -21.90
CA ALA A 121 6.74 -11.40 -21.18
C ALA A 121 5.42 -10.63 -21.01
N LEU A 122 5.51 -9.33 -20.70
CA LEU A 122 4.33 -8.47 -20.53
C LEU A 122 3.58 -8.21 -21.85
N GLN A 123 4.22 -8.36 -23.00
CA GLN A 123 3.56 -8.26 -24.31
C GLN A 123 2.63 -9.45 -24.61
N GLU A 124 2.76 -10.58 -23.89
CA GLU A 124 1.83 -11.72 -24.02
C GLU A 124 0.43 -11.43 -23.46
N GLY A 125 0.25 -10.27 -22.80
CA GLY A 125 -1.01 -9.83 -22.21
C GLY A 125 -1.07 -10.00 -20.69
N GLU A 126 -2.19 -9.62 -20.10
CA GLU A 126 -2.42 -9.81 -18.67
C GLU A 126 -2.88 -11.24 -18.36
N THR A 127 -2.21 -11.87 -17.40
CA THR A 127 -2.53 -13.19 -16.88
C THR A 127 -2.37 -13.21 -15.36
N THR A 128 -2.70 -14.34 -14.74
CA THR A 128 -2.46 -14.55 -13.30
C THR A 128 -0.98 -14.56 -12.92
N PHE A 129 -0.07 -14.69 -13.90
CA PHE A 129 1.37 -14.62 -13.68
C PHE A 129 1.96 -13.21 -13.86
N THR A 130 1.16 -12.25 -14.35
CA THR A 130 1.58 -10.85 -14.50
C THR A 130 2.12 -10.21 -13.20
N PRO A 131 1.53 -10.44 -12.00
CA PRO A 131 2.08 -9.89 -10.76
C PRO A 131 3.55 -10.28 -10.50
N GLN A 132 3.94 -11.52 -10.82
CA GLN A 132 5.30 -12.03 -10.66
C GLN A 132 6.28 -11.28 -11.59
N LEU A 133 5.85 -11.02 -12.84
CA LEU A 133 6.62 -10.25 -13.81
C LEU A 133 6.82 -8.80 -13.32
N GLU A 134 5.73 -8.16 -12.88
CA GLU A 134 5.76 -6.79 -12.41
C GLU A 134 6.59 -6.63 -11.14
N LEU A 135 6.50 -7.57 -10.20
CA LEU A 135 7.35 -7.52 -9.01
C LEU A 135 8.84 -7.61 -9.38
N LEU A 136 9.23 -8.52 -10.30
CA LEU A 136 10.62 -8.60 -10.73
C LEU A 136 11.09 -7.30 -11.42
N LYS A 137 10.21 -6.62 -12.16
CA LYS A 137 10.49 -5.29 -12.71
C LYS A 137 10.77 -4.28 -11.59
N VAL A 138 9.97 -4.27 -10.51
CA VAL A 138 10.20 -3.41 -9.33
C VAL A 138 11.52 -3.75 -8.64
N LEU A 139 11.88 -5.04 -8.53
CA LEU A 139 13.17 -5.46 -7.97
C LEU A 139 14.36 -4.96 -8.81
N ILE A 140 14.23 -4.93 -10.13
CA ILE A 140 15.26 -4.35 -10.99
C ILE A 140 15.39 -2.84 -10.73
N VAL A 141 14.27 -2.11 -10.62
CA VAL A 141 14.28 -0.68 -10.24
C VAL A 141 15.07 -0.46 -8.94
N GLY A 142 14.90 -1.32 -7.94
CA GLY A 142 15.66 -1.25 -6.69
C GLY A 142 17.18 -1.45 -6.82
N LYS A 143 17.66 -1.98 -7.96
CA LYS A 143 19.09 -2.11 -8.27
C LYS A 143 19.60 -1.04 -9.24
N THR A 144 18.73 -0.42 -10.04
CA THR A 144 19.13 0.52 -11.11
C THR A 144 18.84 1.98 -10.78
N GLU A 145 17.84 2.25 -9.95
CA GLU A 145 17.36 3.59 -9.63
C GLU A 145 17.58 3.93 -8.14
N ASP A 146 17.24 5.16 -7.76
CA ASP A 146 17.31 5.59 -6.38
C ASP A 146 16.23 4.95 -5.49
N VAL A 147 16.47 4.94 -4.18
CA VAL A 147 15.60 4.30 -3.20
C VAL A 147 14.19 4.92 -3.16
N THR A 148 14.03 6.20 -3.50
CA THR A 148 12.72 6.88 -3.54
C THR A 148 11.89 6.31 -4.69
N ARG A 149 12.50 6.18 -5.88
CA ARG A 149 11.87 5.56 -7.04
C ARG A 149 11.47 4.11 -6.75
N TYR A 150 12.35 3.35 -6.10
CA TYR A 150 12.05 1.97 -5.68
C TYR A 150 10.87 1.90 -4.70
N GLN A 151 10.86 2.76 -3.68
CA GLN A 151 9.76 2.83 -2.70
C GLN A 151 8.43 3.21 -3.36
N PHE A 152 8.46 4.12 -4.33
CA PHE A 152 7.28 4.51 -5.10
C PHE A 152 6.72 3.32 -5.89
N GLU A 153 7.57 2.63 -6.66
CA GLU A 153 7.15 1.48 -7.48
C GLU A 153 6.63 0.30 -6.63
N LEU A 154 7.24 0.04 -5.47
CA LEU A 154 6.68 -0.91 -4.49
C LEU A 154 5.30 -0.49 -4.00
N GLY A 155 5.10 0.81 -3.71
CA GLY A 155 3.81 1.35 -3.30
C GLY A 155 2.74 1.20 -4.38
N GLU A 156 3.07 1.47 -5.64
CA GLU A 156 2.15 1.28 -6.77
C GLU A 156 1.81 -0.19 -6.99
N TYR A 157 2.80 -1.10 -6.87
CA TYR A 157 2.57 -2.54 -6.94
C TYR A 157 1.58 -3.03 -5.87
N ILE A 158 1.77 -2.61 -4.61
CA ILE A 158 0.89 -3.00 -3.50
C ILE A 158 -0.55 -2.49 -3.71
N LYS A 159 -0.72 -1.28 -4.24
CA LYS A 159 -2.04 -0.73 -4.58
C LYS A 159 -2.71 -1.47 -5.73
N LYS A 160 -1.92 -1.88 -6.74
CA LYS A 160 -2.42 -2.60 -7.92
C LYS A 160 -2.84 -4.04 -7.58
N TYR A 161 -2.16 -4.67 -6.63
CA TYR A 161 -2.41 -6.07 -6.23
C TYR A 161 -2.80 -6.18 -4.74
N PRO A 162 -3.96 -5.65 -4.33
CA PRO A 162 -4.36 -5.57 -2.92
C PRO A 162 -4.58 -6.93 -2.25
N ASP A 163 -4.93 -7.95 -3.03
CA ASP A 163 -5.20 -9.33 -2.58
C ASP A 163 -4.19 -10.35 -3.18
N GLY A 164 -3.09 -9.87 -3.77
CA GLY A 164 -2.11 -10.72 -4.44
C GLY A 164 -1.22 -11.49 -3.45
N GLU A 165 -0.87 -12.74 -3.77
CA GLU A 165 -0.01 -13.61 -2.93
C GLU A 165 1.36 -12.98 -2.63
N LEU A 166 1.87 -12.14 -3.52
CA LEU A 166 3.16 -11.47 -3.39
C LEU A 166 3.11 -10.15 -2.61
N LYS A 167 1.93 -9.66 -2.25
CA LYS A 167 1.77 -8.40 -1.52
C LYS A 167 2.54 -8.39 -0.19
N PRO A 168 2.46 -9.40 0.69
CA PRO A 168 3.19 -9.38 1.95
C PRO A 168 4.71 -9.24 1.76
N TYR A 169 5.26 -9.86 0.71
CA TYR A 169 6.67 -9.75 0.38
C TYR A 169 7.02 -8.34 -0.14
N ALA A 170 6.18 -7.73 -0.99
CA ALA A 170 6.37 -6.35 -1.44
C ALA A 170 6.29 -5.34 -0.27
N GLU A 171 5.37 -5.54 0.69
CA GLU A 171 5.26 -4.73 1.91
C GLU A 171 6.52 -4.86 2.78
N GLN A 172 7.05 -6.08 2.92
CA GLN A 172 8.31 -6.32 3.64
C GLN A 172 9.48 -5.57 2.98
N LEU A 173 9.60 -5.62 1.66
CA LEU A 173 10.62 -4.89 0.91
C LEU A 173 10.48 -3.37 1.08
N LEU A 174 9.25 -2.85 1.07
CA LEU A 174 8.98 -1.43 1.28
C LEU A 174 9.38 -0.99 2.70
N ALA A 175 9.03 -1.77 3.73
CA ALA A 175 9.43 -1.49 5.10
C ALA A 175 10.95 -1.56 5.30
N ALA A 176 11.60 -2.57 4.70
CA ALA A 176 13.05 -2.74 4.76
C ALA A 176 13.80 -1.58 4.07
N SER A 177 13.33 -1.14 2.90
CA SER A 177 13.94 -0.01 2.17
C SER A 177 13.83 1.31 2.94
N LYS A 178 12.68 1.58 3.59
CA LYS A 178 12.50 2.75 4.47
C LYS A 178 13.48 2.70 5.65
N THR A 179 13.60 1.54 6.29
CA THR A 179 14.53 1.32 7.41
C THR A 179 15.98 1.55 6.99
N LEU A 180 16.37 1.04 5.80
CA LEU A 180 17.72 1.23 5.26
C LEU A 180 18.01 2.72 5.00
N LEU A 181 17.08 3.45 4.39
CA LEU A 181 17.25 4.89 4.15
C LEU A 181 17.47 5.63 5.48
N THR A 182 16.65 5.36 6.50
CA THR A 182 16.83 5.95 7.83
C THR A 182 18.21 5.61 8.43
N LYS A 183 18.69 4.36 8.28
CA LYS A 183 20.03 3.95 8.74
C LYS A 183 21.15 4.68 7.99
N LEU A 184 21.04 4.79 6.66
CA LEU A 184 22.05 5.47 5.83
C LEU A 184 22.11 6.97 6.15
N GLU A 185 20.97 7.60 6.43
CA GLU A 185 20.91 9.01 6.84
C GLU A 185 21.55 9.24 8.21
N ARG A 186 21.32 8.33 9.16
CA ARG A 186 22.01 8.35 10.46
C ARG A 186 23.52 8.16 10.30
N ALA A 187 23.93 7.20 9.46
CA ALA A 187 25.34 6.86 9.26
C ALA A 187 26.16 7.95 8.55
N LYS A 188 25.54 8.75 7.67
CA LYS A 188 26.20 9.88 6.98
C LYS A 188 26.39 11.12 7.87
N GLY A 189 25.92 11.06 9.12
CA GLY A 189 25.74 12.23 9.97
C GLY A 189 24.53 13.03 9.47
N ILE A 190 23.53 13.19 10.32
CA ILE A 190 22.27 13.83 9.92
C ILE A 190 22.55 15.29 9.59
N GLN A 191 22.48 15.62 8.30
CA GLN A 191 22.71 16.97 7.81
C GLN A 191 21.38 17.64 7.52
N PHE A 192 21.00 18.59 8.38
CA PHE A 192 19.90 19.50 8.11
C PHE A 192 20.34 20.58 7.13
N ILE A 193 19.38 21.03 6.32
CA ILE A 193 19.55 22.08 5.31
C ILE A 193 19.80 23.40 6.02
N LYS A 194 20.94 24.04 5.74
CA LYS A 194 21.33 25.34 6.34
C LYS A 194 20.53 26.53 5.81
N SER A 195 19.90 26.41 4.64
CA SER A 195 19.04 27.46 4.12
C SER A 195 17.81 27.61 5.01
N MET A 196 17.62 28.83 5.53
CA MET A 196 16.47 29.22 6.37
C MET A 196 15.48 30.08 5.59
N GLU A 197 15.47 29.96 4.27
CA GLU A 197 14.51 30.67 3.43
C GLU A 197 13.14 30.00 3.47
N GLY A 198 12.09 30.83 3.40
CA GLY A 198 10.71 30.37 3.26
C GLY A 198 9.99 30.06 4.58
N PRO A 199 8.82 29.38 4.46
CA PRO A 199 7.95 29.11 5.60
C PRO A 199 8.58 28.19 6.65
N HIS A 200 8.26 28.49 7.90
CA HIS A 200 8.72 27.77 9.08
C HIS A 200 7.53 27.22 9.87
N ASN A 201 7.83 26.20 10.65
CA ASN A 201 6.96 25.67 11.67
C ASN A 201 7.59 25.92 13.04
N PHE A 202 6.76 26.17 14.04
CA PHE A 202 7.15 26.09 15.44
C PHE A 202 6.76 24.71 15.98
N VAL A 203 7.66 24.07 16.72
CA VAL A 203 7.52 22.69 17.15
C VAL A 203 7.74 22.59 18.65
N VAL A 204 6.86 21.86 19.34
CA VAL A 204 7.05 21.42 20.73
C VAL A 204 7.05 19.91 20.79
N VAL A 205 8.05 19.33 21.46
CA VAL A 205 8.20 17.89 21.66
C VAL A 205 8.14 17.57 23.16
N TYR A 206 7.30 16.61 23.56
CA TYR A 206 7.11 16.19 24.95
C TYR A 206 6.89 14.68 25.04
N ASN A 207 6.95 14.10 26.24
CA ASN A 207 6.73 12.67 26.41
C ASN A 207 5.26 12.32 26.20
N THR A 208 5.01 11.26 25.44
CA THR A 208 3.67 10.72 25.22
C THR A 208 3.05 10.19 26.52
N SER A 209 3.88 9.66 27.43
CA SER A 209 3.47 9.15 28.75
C SER A 209 2.86 10.21 29.66
N ASP A 210 3.18 11.49 29.46
CA ASP A 210 2.72 12.59 30.31
C ASP A 210 1.24 12.94 30.06
N LYS A 211 0.67 12.48 28.94
CA LYS A 211 -0.74 12.67 28.55
C LYS A 211 -1.18 14.15 28.54
N ILE A 212 -0.27 15.05 28.17
CA ILE A 212 -0.49 16.51 28.16
C ILE A 212 -0.82 17.10 26.77
N THR A 213 -1.07 16.27 25.76
CA THR A 213 -1.33 16.71 24.37
C THR A 213 -2.41 17.80 24.29
N ASN A 214 -3.59 17.54 24.87
CA ASN A 214 -4.70 18.50 24.81
C ASN A 214 -4.38 19.82 25.55
N PRO A 215 -3.87 19.80 26.80
CA PRO A 215 -3.40 21.00 27.48
C PRO A 215 -2.37 21.81 26.67
N VAL A 216 -1.40 21.15 26.05
CA VAL A 216 -0.36 21.79 25.23
C VAL A 216 -0.98 22.49 24.02
N SER A 217 -1.79 21.78 23.23
CA SER A 217 -2.46 22.36 22.05
C SER A 217 -3.36 23.52 22.43
N SER A 218 -4.18 23.37 23.47
CA SER A 218 -5.08 24.44 23.93
C SER A 218 -4.33 25.69 24.40
N ALA A 219 -3.17 25.54 25.04
CA ALA A 219 -2.35 26.69 25.45
C ALA A 219 -1.78 27.43 24.23
N ILE A 220 -1.27 26.68 23.25
CA ILE A 220 -0.72 27.21 21.99
C ILE A 220 -1.81 27.89 21.15
N GLU A 221 -2.99 27.29 21.01
CA GLU A 221 -4.10 27.86 20.25
C GLU A 221 -4.61 29.17 20.86
N LYS A 222 -4.75 29.23 22.19
CA LYS A 222 -5.09 30.47 22.90
C LYS A 222 -4.04 31.55 22.70
N PHE A 223 -2.77 31.18 22.78
CA PHE A 223 -1.65 32.09 22.51
C PHE A 223 -1.70 32.64 21.07
N ASN A 224 -1.91 31.78 20.08
CA ASN A 224 -2.04 32.16 18.66
C ASN A 224 -3.22 33.12 18.46
N ALA A 225 -4.37 32.80 19.05
CA ALA A 225 -5.59 33.60 18.95
C ALA A 225 -5.44 34.99 19.62
N VAL A 226 -4.47 35.20 20.50
CA VAL A 226 -4.23 36.51 21.13
C VAL A 226 -3.10 37.27 20.43
N GLN A 227 -1.96 36.62 20.18
CA GLN A 227 -0.70 37.25 19.77
C GLN A 227 -0.46 37.24 18.25
N PHE A 228 -1.13 36.37 17.50
CA PHE A 228 -0.88 36.12 16.07
C PHE A 228 -2.17 36.06 15.25
N LYS A 229 -3.17 36.87 15.61
CA LYS A 229 -4.50 36.91 14.95
C LYS A 229 -4.45 37.13 13.44
N ASP A 230 -3.46 37.89 12.98
CA ASP A 230 -3.31 38.23 11.57
C ASP A 230 -2.71 37.06 10.76
N LEU A 231 -2.16 36.06 11.43
CA LEU A 231 -1.61 34.86 10.81
C LEU A 231 -2.63 33.71 10.86
N LYS A 232 -2.80 33.01 9.74
CA LYS A 232 -3.68 31.84 9.63
C LYS A 232 -2.99 30.56 10.14
N LEU A 233 -2.47 30.62 11.36
CA LEU A 233 -1.70 29.53 11.95
C LEU A 233 -2.59 28.31 12.20
N SER A 234 -2.03 27.12 11.98
CA SER A 234 -2.70 25.85 12.29
C SER A 234 -1.87 25.05 13.30
N THR A 235 -2.53 24.51 14.33
CA THR A 235 -1.91 23.68 15.36
C THR A 235 -2.30 22.23 15.13
N THR A 236 -1.32 21.33 15.05
CA THR A 236 -1.54 19.90 14.80
C THR A 236 -0.70 19.04 15.75
N ASN A 237 -1.20 17.86 16.07
CA ASN A 237 -0.50 16.90 16.93
C ASN A 237 -0.15 15.64 16.15
N ILE A 238 1.09 15.18 16.27
CA ILE A 238 1.55 13.94 15.64
C ILE A 238 2.45 13.14 16.60
N ILE A 239 2.54 11.83 16.38
CA ILE A 239 3.43 10.95 17.15
C ILE A 239 4.81 10.96 16.48
N LEU A 240 5.88 11.31 17.21
CA LEU A 240 7.24 11.22 16.69
C LEU A 240 7.72 9.77 16.71
N ASN A 241 7.64 9.12 17.86
CA ASN A 241 7.99 7.73 18.11
C ASN A 241 7.16 7.21 19.30
N GLU A 242 7.45 6.00 19.78
CA GLU A 242 6.71 5.38 20.90
C GLU A 242 6.75 6.20 22.20
N GLU A 243 7.75 7.07 22.39
CA GLU A 243 7.97 7.84 23.62
C GLU A 243 7.57 9.31 23.52
N LYS A 244 7.53 9.88 22.31
CA LYS A 244 7.46 11.32 22.07
C LYS A 244 6.29 11.71 21.17
N THR A 245 5.59 12.76 21.59
CA THR A 245 4.56 13.44 20.81
C THR A 245 5.04 14.83 20.42
N ILE A 246 4.60 15.29 19.26
CA ILE A 246 4.88 16.62 18.74
C ILE A 246 3.59 17.41 18.59
N THR A 247 3.60 18.66 19.05
CA THR A 247 2.64 19.68 18.64
C THR A 247 3.34 20.66 17.71
N ILE A 248 2.75 20.91 16.53
CA ILE A 248 3.33 21.72 15.46
C ILE A 248 2.39 22.87 15.14
N VAL A 249 2.93 24.08 15.08
CA VAL A 249 2.27 25.27 14.55
C VAL A 249 2.84 25.56 13.18
N SER A 250 1.99 25.53 12.16
CA SER A 250 2.37 25.74 10.75
C SER A 250 1.90 27.10 10.23
N GLU A 251 2.31 27.43 9.00
CA GLU A 251 1.98 28.68 8.29
C GLU A 251 2.68 29.93 8.86
N ILE A 252 3.87 29.78 9.45
CA ILE A 252 4.71 30.92 9.84
C ILE A 252 5.54 31.34 8.62
N PRO A 253 5.42 32.59 8.14
CA PRO A 253 5.86 32.94 6.78
C PRO A 253 7.37 33.03 6.58
N SER A 254 8.15 33.25 7.64
CA SER A 254 9.59 33.48 7.54
C SER A 254 10.34 33.08 8.81
N GLN A 255 11.67 32.97 8.70
CA GLN A 255 12.58 32.75 9.83
C GLN A 255 12.37 33.80 10.94
N ALA A 256 12.32 35.09 10.58
CA ALA A 256 12.16 36.17 11.54
C ALA A 256 10.82 36.08 12.30
N ALA A 257 9.72 35.78 11.59
CA ALA A 257 8.42 35.57 12.21
C ALA A 257 8.42 34.34 13.14
N ALA A 258 9.12 33.27 12.75
CA ALA A 258 9.24 32.06 13.55
C ALA A 258 10.07 32.29 14.81
N LEU A 259 11.19 33.01 14.73
CA LEU A 259 11.98 33.39 15.90
C LEU A 259 11.19 34.30 16.83
N SER A 260 10.47 35.30 16.29
CA SER A 260 9.56 36.13 17.09
C SER A 260 8.48 35.31 17.80
N TYR A 261 7.94 34.29 17.13
CA TYR A 261 7.00 33.34 17.72
C TYR A 261 7.64 32.55 18.85
N PHE A 262 8.81 31.98 18.61
CA PHE A 262 9.59 31.20 19.56
C PHE A 262 9.89 31.99 20.84
N ASP A 263 10.39 33.22 20.71
CA ASP A 263 10.75 34.07 21.84
C ASP A 263 9.52 34.45 22.68
N LYS A 264 8.41 34.82 22.03
CA LYS A 264 7.15 35.12 22.72
C LYS A 264 6.58 33.89 23.43
N PHE A 265 6.68 32.70 22.83
CA PHE A 265 6.28 31.46 23.47
C PHE A 265 7.11 31.19 24.72
N LEU A 266 8.44 31.31 24.63
CA LEU A 266 9.33 31.13 25.79
C LEU A 266 9.06 32.14 26.91
N ALA A 267 8.73 33.38 26.58
CA ALA A 267 8.46 34.42 27.57
C ALA A 267 7.07 34.30 28.23
N GLN A 268 6.03 33.94 27.47
CA GLN A 268 4.64 34.05 27.94
C GLN A 268 3.98 32.71 28.26
N ILE A 269 4.39 31.63 27.58
CA ILE A 269 3.68 30.35 27.62
C ILE A 269 4.50 29.28 28.34
N ALA A 270 5.79 29.14 28.00
CA ALA A 270 6.69 28.15 28.60
C ALA A 270 6.76 28.19 30.14
N PRO A 271 6.70 29.35 30.83
CA PRO A 271 6.72 29.40 32.30
C PRO A 271 5.40 28.94 32.95
N GLY A 272 4.32 28.81 32.17
CA GLY A 272 2.99 28.42 32.65
C GLY A 272 2.70 26.93 32.52
N LYS A 273 1.59 26.48 33.11
CA LYS A 273 1.09 25.11 32.93
C LYS A 273 0.53 24.93 31.50
N PRO A 274 0.72 23.76 30.85
CA PRO A 274 1.35 22.56 31.39
C PRO A 274 2.89 22.57 31.36
N PHE A 275 3.51 23.46 30.58
CA PHE A 275 4.94 23.43 30.26
C PHE A 275 5.86 23.49 31.49
N SER A 276 5.52 24.26 32.51
CA SER A 276 6.33 24.36 33.74
C SER A 276 6.37 23.08 34.58
N ASN A 277 5.46 22.13 34.34
CA ASN A 277 5.39 20.87 35.09
C ASN A 277 6.12 19.70 34.41
N TYR A 278 6.49 19.84 33.13
CA TYR A 278 6.97 18.71 32.32
C TYR A 278 8.19 19.09 31.51
N LYS A 279 9.05 18.12 31.22
CA LYS A 279 10.17 18.33 30.30
C LYS A 279 9.64 18.38 28.88
N PHE A 280 9.96 19.46 28.17
CA PHE A 280 9.66 19.61 26.76
C PHE A 280 10.86 20.22 26.03
N TYR A 281 10.83 20.11 24.71
CA TYR A 281 11.73 20.79 23.80
C TYR A 281 10.91 21.66 22.88
N SER A 282 11.41 22.84 22.53
CA SER A 282 10.78 23.71 21.55
C SER A 282 11.83 24.26 20.59
N PHE A 283 11.47 24.42 19.33
CA PHE A 283 12.34 24.98 18.30
C PHE A 283 11.52 25.43 17.08
N VAL A 284 12.16 26.16 16.16
CA VAL A 284 11.59 26.42 14.84
C VAL A 284 12.34 25.66 13.76
N ILE A 285 11.63 25.33 12.68
CA ILE A 285 12.14 24.42 11.65
C ILE A 285 11.49 24.71 10.30
N THR A 286 12.28 24.70 9.22
CA THR A 286 11.75 24.79 7.85
C THR A 286 10.94 23.54 7.51
N LYS A 287 10.05 23.64 6.52
CA LYS A 287 9.26 22.49 6.05
C LYS A 287 10.14 21.32 5.60
N ASP A 288 11.25 21.60 4.91
CA ASP A 288 12.16 20.57 4.41
C ASP A 288 12.95 19.91 5.54
N ASN A 289 13.48 20.70 6.49
CA ASN A 289 14.13 20.15 7.67
C ASN A 289 13.17 19.36 8.54
N PHE A 290 11.90 19.75 8.60
CA PHE A 290 10.89 19.00 9.34
C PHE A 290 10.68 17.60 8.75
N GLN A 291 10.70 17.45 7.42
CA GLN A 291 10.64 16.13 6.79
C GLN A 291 11.85 15.26 7.16
N ILE A 292 13.05 15.84 7.17
CA ILE A 292 14.29 15.15 7.59
C ILE A 292 14.18 14.76 9.07
N PHE A 293 13.82 15.69 9.94
CA PHE A 293 13.66 15.47 11.37
C PHE A 293 12.63 14.38 11.67
N TYR A 294 11.45 14.46 11.04
CA TYR A 294 10.38 13.51 11.25
C TYR A 294 10.70 12.12 10.70
N ARG A 295 11.46 12.01 9.59
CA ARG A 295 11.91 10.72 9.04
C ARG A 295 13.00 10.08 9.89
N THR A 296 13.97 10.88 10.34
CA THR A 296 15.16 10.40 11.05
C THR A 296 14.95 10.21 12.56
N LYS A 297 13.93 10.88 13.12
CA LYS A 297 13.63 10.95 14.56
C LYS A 297 14.77 11.57 15.39
N ALA A 298 15.56 12.42 14.75
CA ALA A 298 16.82 12.94 15.25
C ALA A 298 16.65 14.23 16.05
N LEU A 299 16.06 14.10 17.25
CA LEU A 299 15.77 15.24 18.11
C LEU A 299 17.05 15.93 18.58
N ASP A 300 18.01 15.18 19.11
CA ASP A 300 19.22 15.75 19.68
C ASP A 300 20.08 16.42 18.61
N GLU A 301 20.19 15.82 17.42
CA GLU A 301 20.90 16.40 16.28
C GLU A 301 20.20 17.67 15.77
N TYR A 302 18.87 17.69 15.74
CA TYR A 302 18.15 18.90 15.32
C TYR A 302 18.30 20.02 16.35
N LEU A 303 18.25 19.72 17.64
CA LEU A 303 18.49 20.72 18.68
C LEU A 303 19.89 21.33 18.56
N ALA A 304 20.92 20.50 18.35
CA ALA A 304 22.29 20.98 18.11
C ALA A 304 22.40 21.82 16.82
N PHE A 305 21.65 21.46 15.77
CA PHE A 305 21.57 22.26 14.55
C PHE A 305 20.85 23.59 14.78
N PHE A 306 19.73 23.58 15.50
CA PHE A 306 18.94 24.76 15.83
C PHE A 306 19.79 25.78 16.61
N ASP A 307 20.48 25.34 17.66
CA ASP A 307 21.36 26.20 18.47
C ASP A 307 22.47 26.84 17.64
N ARG A 308 23.07 26.10 16.70
CA ARG A 308 24.17 26.61 15.87
C ARG A 308 23.73 27.60 14.80
N ASN A 309 22.53 27.44 14.25
CA ASN A 309 22.12 28.17 13.04
C ASN A 309 21.03 29.22 13.29
N TYR A 310 20.22 29.08 14.34
CA TYR A 310 19.16 30.04 14.68
C TYR A 310 19.52 30.93 15.86
N GLN A 311 20.11 30.38 16.93
CA GLN A 311 20.39 31.15 18.15
C GLN A 311 21.63 32.05 18.04
N LYS A 312 22.64 31.67 17.26
CA LYS A 312 23.86 32.48 17.04
C LYS A 312 23.68 33.72 16.17
N GLN A 313 22.54 33.87 15.49
CA GLN A 313 22.28 35.03 14.62
C GLN A 313 21.63 36.21 15.37
N ASN A 314 21.24 36.02 16.64
CA ASN A 314 20.56 37.02 17.48
C ASN A 314 21.48 37.65 18.56
N GLN A 315 22.80 37.40 18.52
CA GLN A 315 23.81 38.08 19.34
C GLN A 315 24.69 38.96 18.46
#